data_AF-A0A7W1F280-F1
#
_entry.id   AF-A0A7W1F280-F1
#
_cell.length_a   1.000
_cell.length_b   1.000
_cell.length_c   1.000
_cell.angle_alpha   90.00
_cell.angle_beta   90.00
_cell.angle_gamma   90.00
#
_symmetry.space_group_name_H-M   'P 1'
#
loop_
_entity.id
_entity.type
_entity.pdbx_description
1 polymer ?
#
loop_
_entity_poly.entity_id
_entity_poly.type
_entity_poly.pdbx_seq_one_letter_code
_entity_poly.pdbx_strand_id
1 'polypeptide(L)'
;MNAPSAGQAAQLARPIPATLTALAATIGEGSELLESTRAVLKRRDNVLGMLTRQLTREEIAVMEDRGCRAEDWSLVCVAQDFDPFRVRRTHLKGRCALGRFAGEVEVMPGMTLPTGIYDCTLIACQVGNDCLLENVRFAANLIVERGAVLFDVGAITCSGQAAFGCGQRLPLACEVGGRDVPLWAEITVEAAAMIARDRGDLAGQQAVAAAVDRYREALLSPVG
;
A
#
# COMPACT_ATOMS: atom_id res chain seq x y z
N MET A 1 -13.77 -24.82 -13.95
CA MET A 1 -12.47 -24.61 -14.64
C MET A 1 -12.65 -23.46 -15.62
N ASN A 2 -12.46 -22.23 -15.16
CA ASN A 2 -12.50 -21.05 -16.02
C ASN A 2 -11.06 -20.64 -16.33
N ALA A 3 -10.74 -20.59 -17.62
CA ALA A 3 -9.48 -20.04 -18.10
C ALA A 3 -9.37 -18.55 -17.72
N PRO A 4 -8.19 -18.05 -17.36
CA PRO A 4 -8.00 -16.62 -17.18
C PRO A 4 -8.17 -15.90 -18.52
N SER A 5 -8.89 -14.78 -18.49
CA SER A 5 -9.11 -13.92 -19.65
C SER A 5 -7.78 -13.35 -20.13
N ALA A 6 -7.57 -13.36 -21.45
CA ALA A 6 -6.34 -12.95 -22.14
C ALA A 6 -5.98 -11.46 -22.00
N GLY A 7 -6.64 -10.70 -21.12
CA GLY A 7 -6.44 -9.27 -20.91
C GLY A 7 -5.48 -8.89 -19.78
N GLN A 8 -5.06 -9.83 -18.94
CA GLN A 8 -4.18 -9.56 -17.77
C GLN A 8 -2.74 -10.09 -17.90
N ALA A 9 -2.45 -10.89 -18.94
CA ALA A 9 -1.11 -11.47 -19.16
C ALA A 9 -0.16 -10.59 -20.01
N ALA A 10 -0.58 -9.36 -20.34
CA ALA A 10 0.14 -8.45 -21.23
C ALA A 10 0.71 -7.21 -20.50
N GLN A 11 1.19 -7.37 -19.26
CA GLN A 11 2.21 -6.46 -18.74
C GLN A 11 3.52 -6.76 -19.46
N LEU A 12 3.56 -6.17 -20.65
CA LEU A 12 4.64 -6.06 -21.63
C LEU A 12 6.01 -6.52 -21.14
N ALA A 13 6.54 -7.57 -21.78
CA ALA A 13 7.98 -7.79 -21.90
C ALA A 13 8.58 -6.56 -22.62
N ARG A 14 8.85 -5.50 -21.88
CA ARG A 14 9.58 -4.33 -22.40
C ARG A 14 10.94 -4.84 -22.86
N PRO A 15 11.38 -4.47 -24.08
CA PRO A 15 12.72 -4.85 -24.53
C PRO A 15 13.74 -4.29 -23.55
N ILE A 16 14.63 -5.15 -23.04
CA ILE A 16 15.67 -4.72 -22.11
C ILE A 16 16.62 -3.78 -22.87
N PRO A 17 16.89 -2.57 -22.35
CA PRO A 17 17.79 -1.63 -23.01
C PRO A 17 19.21 -2.22 -23.17
N ALA A 18 19.89 -1.91 -24.25
CA ALA A 18 21.20 -2.52 -24.57
C ALA A 18 22.36 -2.09 -23.67
N THR A 19 22.18 -1.07 -22.81
CA THR A 19 23.24 -0.55 -21.93
C THR A 19 22.67 -0.22 -20.56
N LEU A 20 23.51 -0.24 -19.53
CA LEU A 20 23.12 0.14 -18.17
C LEU A 20 22.65 1.60 -18.07
N THR A 21 23.23 2.50 -18.86
CA THR A 21 22.78 3.91 -18.92
C THR A 21 21.37 4.01 -19.49
N ALA A 22 21.07 3.27 -20.55
CA ALA A 22 19.72 3.23 -21.10
C ALA A 22 18.73 2.56 -20.14
N LEU A 23 19.15 1.50 -19.43
CA LEU A 23 18.36 0.89 -18.35
C LEU A 23 18.04 1.91 -17.25
N ALA A 24 19.03 2.68 -16.81
CA ALA A 24 18.85 3.71 -15.78
C ALA A 24 17.81 4.77 -16.16
N ALA A 25 17.72 5.13 -17.45
CA ALA A 25 16.73 6.09 -17.94
C ALA A 25 15.29 5.56 -17.83
N THR A 26 15.09 4.23 -17.91
CA THR A 26 13.75 3.61 -17.85
C THR A 26 13.23 3.36 -16.44
N ILE A 27 14.08 3.50 -15.41
CA ILE A 27 13.71 3.23 -14.01
C ILE A 27 12.62 4.21 -13.57
N GLY A 28 11.47 3.67 -13.16
CA GLY A 28 10.29 4.43 -12.73
C GLY A 28 9.33 4.84 -13.84
N GLU A 29 9.63 4.55 -15.11
CA GLU A 29 8.72 4.85 -16.23
C GLU A 29 7.46 3.98 -16.17
N GLY A 30 6.29 4.61 -15.97
CA GLY A 30 5.02 3.92 -15.82
C GLY A 30 4.93 3.11 -14.52
N SER A 31 5.68 3.49 -13.49
CA SER A 31 5.58 2.87 -12.17
C SER A 31 4.25 3.22 -11.52
N GLU A 32 3.38 2.22 -11.38
CA GLU A 32 2.12 2.33 -10.64
C GLU A 32 2.37 2.78 -9.20
N LEU A 33 3.47 2.32 -8.59
CA LEU A 33 3.81 2.65 -7.21
C LEU A 33 4.18 4.14 -7.03
N LEU A 34 4.91 4.73 -7.99
CA LEU A 34 5.15 6.18 -7.99
C LEU A 34 3.88 6.99 -8.25
N GLU A 35 2.98 6.49 -9.10
CA GLU A 35 1.68 7.12 -9.35
C GLU A 35 0.80 7.11 -8.09
N SER A 36 0.71 5.97 -7.40
CA SER A 36 0.02 5.86 -6.11
C SER A 36 0.61 6.82 -5.08
N THR A 37 1.94 6.91 -4.98
CA THR A 37 2.60 7.82 -4.04
C THR A 37 2.26 9.28 -4.33
N ARG A 38 2.27 9.70 -5.60
CA ARG A 38 1.85 11.05 -6.01
C ARG A 38 0.38 11.33 -5.71
N ALA A 39 -0.50 10.34 -5.94
CA ALA A 39 -1.92 10.46 -5.64
C ALA A 39 -2.16 10.70 -4.15
N VAL A 40 -1.47 9.94 -3.29
CA VAL A 40 -1.53 10.08 -1.84
C VAL A 40 -1.00 11.45 -1.39
N LEU A 41 0.15 11.89 -1.91
CA LEU A 41 0.74 13.19 -1.58
C LEU A 41 -0.18 14.37 -1.92
N LYS A 42 -0.92 14.29 -3.03
CA LYS A 42 -1.84 15.35 -3.46
C LYS A 42 -3.03 15.52 -2.52
N ARG A 43 -3.47 14.46 -1.84
CA ARG A 43 -4.68 14.45 -1.01
C ARG A 43 -4.46 13.67 0.29
N ARG A 44 -3.46 14.07 1.09
CA ARG A 44 -3.07 13.32 2.30
C ARG A 44 -4.23 13.04 3.25
N ASP A 45 -5.11 14.01 3.48
CA ASP A 45 -6.25 13.84 4.39
C ASP A 45 -7.44 13.08 3.79
N ASN A 46 -7.47 12.88 2.46
CA ASN A 46 -8.55 12.17 1.76
C ASN A 46 -8.05 11.53 0.46
N VAL A 47 -7.20 10.53 0.61
CA VAL A 47 -6.50 9.88 -0.49
C VAL A 47 -7.49 9.10 -1.35
N LEU A 48 -8.44 8.45 -0.66
CA LEU A 48 -9.48 7.62 -1.25
C LEU A 48 -10.56 8.44 -1.97
N GLY A 49 -10.49 9.79 -1.91
CA GLY A 49 -11.44 10.68 -2.59
C GLY A 49 -12.88 10.52 -2.09
N MET A 50 -13.06 10.10 -0.84
CA MET A 50 -14.38 9.87 -0.26
C MET A 50 -15.04 11.19 0.12
N LEU A 51 -16.37 11.29 -0.06
CA LEU A 51 -17.13 12.38 0.55
C LEU A 51 -17.34 12.04 2.03
N THR A 52 -16.56 12.70 2.88
CA THR A 52 -16.54 12.44 4.32
C THR A 52 -17.29 13.50 5.11
N ARG A 53 -17.86 13.10 6.24
CA ARG A 53 -18.44 13.98 7.26
C ARG A 53 -17.99 13.54 8.65
N GLN A 54 -18.26 14.39 9.64
CA GLN A 54 -18.13 14.03 11.04
C GLN A 54 -19.22 13.03 11.45
N LEU A 55 -18.92 12.21 12.45
CA LEU A 55 -19.91 11.35 13.10
C LEU A 55 -20.97 12.18 13.82
N THR A 56 -22.22 11.72 13.81
CA THR A 56 -23.26 12.28 14.68
C THR A 56 -23.16 11.71 16.09
N ARG A 57 -23.85 12.34 17.06
CA ARG A 57 -23.86 11.85 18.45
C ARG A 57 -24.52 10.47 18.58
N GLU A 58 -25.54 10.22 17.78
CA GLU A 58 -26.25 8.95 17.72
C GLU A 58 -25.34 7.85 17.18
N GLU A 59 -24.58 8.14 16.12
CA GLU A 59 -23.62 7.18 15.55
C GLU A 59 -22.50 6.85 16.54
N ILE A 60 -21.98 7.86 17.24
CA ILE A 60 -20.97 7.66 18.30
C ILE A 60 -21.53 6.73 19.39
N ALA A 61 -22.75 6.99 19.88
CA ALA A 61 -23.38 6.15 20.90
C ALA A 61 -23.57 4.69 20.43
N VAL A 62 -23.97 4.49 19.16
CA VAL A 62 -24.11 3.15 18.56
C VAL A 62 -22.78 2.41 18.46
N MET A 63 -21.70 3.14 18.15
CA MET A 63 -20.34 2.59 18.08
C MET A 63 -19.81 2.25 19.48
N GLU A 64 -19.99 3.13 20.47
CA GLU A 64 -19.59 2.91 21.86
C GLU A 64 -20.30 1.70 22.49
N ASP A 65 -21.61 1.56 22.27
CA ASP A 65 -22.41 0.39 22.67
C ASP A 65 -21.85 -0.92 22.07
N ARG A 66 -21.30 -0.85 20.85
CA ARG A 66 -20.64 -1.97 20.15
C ARG A 66 -19.20 -2.21 20.61
N GLY A 67 -18.74 -1.53 21.65
CA GLY A 67 -17.41 -1.65 22.21
C GLY A 67 -16.33 -0.91 21.43
N CYS A 68 -16.71 0.01 20.54
CA CYS A 68 -15.74 0.90 19.90
C CYS A 68 -15.32 2.02 20.85
N ARG A 69 -14.10 2.50 20.68
CA ARG A 69 -13.54 3.60 21.47
C ARG A 69 -12.71 4.49 20.54
N ALA A 70 -12.71 5.79 20.79
CA ALA A 70 -11.80 6.72 20.13
C ALA A 70 -11.02 7.53 21.17
N GLU A 71 -9.77 7.88 20.86
CA GLU A 71 -9.02 8.88 21.63
C GLU A 71 -9.71 10.25 21.56
N ASP A 72 -10.14 10.62 20.36
CA ASP A 72 -10.93 11.82 20.08
C ASP A 72 -11.84 11.55 18.87
N TRP A 73 -13.15 11.54 19.09
CA TRP A 73 -14.14 11.31 18.03
C TRP A 73 -14.13 12.40 16.94
N SER A 74 -13.63 13.61 17.23
CA SER A 74 -13.52 14.70 16.24
C SER A 74 -12.46 14.44 15.17
N LEU A 75 -11.52 13.52 15.44
CA LEU A 75 -10.51 13.05 14.49
C LEU A 75 -11.02 11.91 13.61
N VAL A 76 -12.24 11.42 13.84
CA VAL A 76 -12.85 10.33 13.08
C VAL A 76 -13.87 10.90 12.10
N CYS A 77 -13.59 10.73 10.81
CA CYS A 77 -14.50 11.05 9.74
C CYS A 77 -15.06 9.79 9.11
N VAL A 78 -16.28 9.86 8.59
CA VAL A 78 -16.95 8.73 7.94
C VAL A 78 -17.55 9.13 6.61
N ALA A 79 -17.74 8.17 5.70
CA ALA A 79 -18.47 8.38 4.46
C ALA A 79 -19.91 8.85 4.71
N GLN A 80 -20.54 9.53 3.74
CA GLN A 80 -21.92 10.02 3.87
C GLN A 80 -22.91 8.91 4.27
N ASP A 81 -22.83 7.77 3.58
CA ASP A 81 -23.69 6.59 3.78
C ASP A 81 -23.06 5.57 4.76
N PHE A 82 -22.38 6.06 5.80
CA PHE A 82 -21.74 5.21 6.81
C PHE A 82 -22.78 4.45 7.63
N ASP A 83 -22.51 3.16 7.87
CA ASP A 83 -23.31 2.31 8.74
C ASP A 83 -22.53 2.00 10.03
N PRO A 84 -22.87 2.62 11.17
CA PRO A 84 -22.18 2.37 12.44
C PRO A 84 -22.32 0.93 12.95
N PHE A 85 -23.31 0.16 12.46
CA PHE A 85 -23.49 -1.23 12.86
C PHE A 85 -22.42 -2.16 12.28
N ARG A 86 -21.72 -1.70 11.23
CA ARG A 86 -20.63 -2.44 10.58
C ARG A 86 -19.28 -2.19 11.22
N VAL A 87 -19.23 -1.46 12.33
CA VAL A 87 -18.01 -1.25 13.11
C VAL A 87 -18.26 -1.71 14.55
N ARG A 88 -17.47 -2.66 15.04
CA ARG A 88 -17.60 -3.18 16.42
C ARG A 88 -16.25 -3.47 17.04
N ARG A 89 -16.17 -3.35 18.37
CA ARG A 89 -14.97 -3.64 19.18
C ARG A 89 -13.68 -3.08 18.56
N THR A 90 -13.75 -1.84 18.09
CA THR A 90 -12.66 -1.19 17.36
C THR A 90 -12.14 0.01 18.13
N HIS A 91 -10.82 0.08 18.30
CA HIS A 91 -10.15 1.23 18.91
C HIS A 91 -9.59 2.15 17.81
N LEU A 92 -10.04 3.40 17.80
CA LEU A 92 -9.66 4.42 16.84
C LEU A 92 -8.72 5.43 17.49
N LYS A 93 -7.54 5.63 16.90
CA LYS A 93 -6.52 6.55 17.40
C LYS A 93 -6.04 7.47 16.29
N GLY A 94 -5.88 8.76 16.62
CA GLY A 94 -5.49 9.76 15.63
C GLY A 94 -6.53 9.96 14.53
N ARG A 95 -6.11 10.46 13.37
CA ARG A 95 -7.02 10.76 12.26
C ARG A 95 -7.44 9.49 11.52
N CYS A 96 -8.70 9.09 11.69
CA CYS A 96 -9.25 7.95 10.97
C CYS A 96 -10.35 8.38 10.01
N ALA A 97 -10.32 7.86 8.79
CA ALA A 97 -11.42 8.01 7.83
C ALA A 97 -12.01 6.65 7.50
N LEU A 98 -13.31 6.44 7.72
CA LEU A 98 -13.96 5.16 7.50
C LEU A 98 -14.95 5.24 6.32
N GLY A 99 -14.83 4.32 5.37
CA GLY A 99 -15.74 4.20 4.24
C GLY A 99 -17.12 3.68 4.63
N ARG A 100 -18.01 3.58 3.65
CA ARG A 100 -19.29 2.87 3.81
C ARG A 100 -19.06 1.37 3.72
N PHE A 101 -19.78 0.59 4.52
CA PHE A 101 -19.71 -0.87 4.53
C PHE A 101 -21.12 -1.42 4.29
N ALA A 102 -21.38 -1.95 3.10
CA ALA A 102 -22.71 -2.46 2.76
C ALA A 102 -22.68 -3.83 2.07
N GLY A 103 -21.53 -4.19 1.46
CA GLY A 103 -21.37 -5.44 0.74
C GLY A 103 -20.91 -6.62 1.61
N GLU A 104 -20.63 -7.72 0.92
CA GLU A 104 -19.92 -8.89 1.42
C GLU A 104 -18.67 -9.11 0.57
N VAL A 105 -17.65 -9.73 1.15
CA VAL A 105 -16.41 -10.09 0.47
C VAL A 105 -16.06 -11.55 0.74
N GLU A 106 -15.54 -12.23 -0.27
CA GLU A 106 -15.05 -13.59 -0.15
C GLU A 106 -13.68 -13.58 0.52
N VAL A 107 -13.57 -14.20 1.70
CA VAL A 107 -12.32 -14.30 2.46
C VAL A 107 -11.57 -15.61 2.19
N MET A 108 -12.30 -16.65 1.82
CA MET A 108 -11.79 -17.94 1.35
C MET A 108 -12.79 -18.52 0.35
N PRO A 109 -12.37 -19.45 -0.53
CA PRO A 109 -13.27 -20.08 -1.49
C PRO A 109 -14.57 -20.60 -0.84
N GLY A 110 -15.71 -19.99 -1.19
CA GLY A 110 -17.03 -20.35 -0.67
C GLY A 110 -17.39 -19.77 0.71
N MET A 111 -16.55 -18.91 1.29
CA MET A 111 -16.80 -18.24 2.56
C MET A 111 -16.84 -16.72 2.36
N THR A 112 -18.05 -16.16 2.39
CA THR A 112 -18.28 -14.71 2.36
C THR A 112 -18.51 -14.18 3.76
N LEU A 113 -17.96 -13.00 4.01
CA LEU A 113 -18.18 -12.25 5.24
C LEU A 113 -18.68 -10.84 4.92
N PRO A 114 -19.51 -10.26 5.78
CA PRO A 114 -19.93 -8.88 5.63
C PRO A 114 -18.73 -7.93 5.69
N THR A 115 -18.72 -6.93 4.82
CA THR A 115 -17.75 -5.83 4.92
C THR A 115 -17.95 -5.03 6.19
N GLY A 116 -16.88 -4.50 6.76
CA GLY A 116 -16.88 -3.82 8.05
C GLY A 116 -15.54 -3.85 8.76
N ILE A 117 -15.53 -3.31 9.98
CA ILE A 117 -14.34 -3.27 10.84
C ILE A 117 -14.70 -3.93 12.18
N TYR A 118 -14.07 -5.06 12.45
CA TYR A 118 -14.40 -5.92 13.58
C TYR A 118 -13.13 -6.28 14.35
N ASP A 119 -13.09 -6.04 15.65
CA ASP A 119 -11.98 -6.47 16.52
C ASP A 119 -10.62 -5.90 16.08
N CYS A 120 -10.58 -4.59 15.85
CA CYS A 120 -9.40 -3.92 15.28
C CYS A 120 -8.88 -2.77 16.15
N THR A 121 -7.58 -2.45 16.01
CA THR A 121 -7.03 -1.15 16.44
C THR A 121 -6.52 -0.39 15.23
N LEU A 122 -7.11 0.77 14.93
CA LEU A 122 -6.73 1.63 13.83
C LEU A 122 -6.04 2.89 14.35
N ILE A 123 -4.87 3.22 13.80
CA ILE A 123 -4.05 4.37 14.20
C ILE A 123 -3.72 5.19 12.96
N ALA A 124 -4.28 6.39 12.83
CA ALA A 124 -4.05 7.27 11.68
C ALA A 124 -4.30 6.58 10.31
N CYS A 125 -5.45 5.91 10.17
CA CYS A 125 -5.78 5.09 9.00
C CYS A 125 -6.92 5.67 8.16
N GLN A 126 -6.85 5.48 6.84
CA GLN A 126 -7.97 5.69 5.92
C GLN A 126 -8.43 4.34 5.38
N VAL A 127 -9.68 3.97 5.64
CA VAL A 127 -10.29 2.71 5.20
C VAL A 127 -11.34 3.01 4.15
N GLY A 128 -11.22 2.39 2.98
CA GLY A 128 -12.12 2.58 1.86
C GLY A 128 -13.47 1.91 2.01
N ASN A 129 -14.32 2.12 1.02
CA ASN A 129 -15.65 1.52 0.98
C ASN A 129 -15.56 0.01 0.82
N ASP A 130 -16.49 -0.70 1.44
CA ASP A 130 -16.67 -2.15 1.30
C ASP A 130 -15.40 -2.96 1.61
N CYS A 131 -14.55 -2.46 2.52
CA CYS A 131 -13.41 -3.23 3.04
C CYS A 131 -13.86 -4.17 4.16
N LEU A 132 -13.10 -5.25 4.38
CA LEU A 132 -13.21 -6.09 5.56
C LEU A 132 -11.92 -6.04 6.35
N LEU A 133 -11.98 -5.49 7.56
CA LEU A 133 -10.91 -5.58 8.54
C LEU A 133 -11.46 -6.40 9.73
N GLU A 134 -10.96 -7.61 9.91
CA GLU A 134 -11.40 -8.48 11.01
C GLU A 134 -10.21 -9.11 11.72
N ASN A 135 -10.19 -9.01 13.06
CA ASN A 135 -9.10 -9.48 13.91
C ASN A 135 -7.73 -8.87 13.54
N VAL A 136 -7.71 -7.57 13.25
CA VAL A 136 -6.47 -6.82 12.98
C VAL A 136 -6.00 -6.13 14.26
N ARG A 137 -5.08 -6.75 14.99
CA ARG A 137 -4.71 -6.27 16.33
C ARG A 137 -4.09 -4.87 16.29
N PHE A 138 -3.27 -4.54 15.29
CA PHE A 138 -2.76 -3.18 15.05
C PHE A 138 -2.65 -2.85 13.57
N ALA A 139 -3.36 -1.83 13.11
CA ALA A 139 -3.21 -1.20 11.80
C ALA A 139 -2.83 0.27 11.99
N ALA A 140 -1.65 0.68 11.51
CA ALA A 140 -1.16 2.05 11.73
C ALA A 140 -0.58 2.71 10.46
N ASN A 141 -0.93 3.97 10.25
CA ASN A 141 -0.48 4.79 9.11
C ASN A 141 -0.79 4.12 7.76
N LEU A 142 -2.00 3.59 7.62
CA LEU A 142 -2.41 2.84 6.43
C LEU A 142 -3.49 3.54 5.64
N ILE A 143 -3.45 3.32 4.33
CA ILE A 143 -4.55 3.60 3.42
C ILE A 143 -4.99 2.25 2.87
N VAL A 144 -6.17 1.82 3.25
CA VAL A 144 -6.78 0.56 2.83
C VAL A 144 -7.77 0.87 1.72
N GLU A 145 -7.48 0.41 0.50
CA GLU A 145 -8.29 0.70 -0.67
C GLU A 145 -9.62 -0.07 -0.66
N ARG A 146 -10.59 0.41 -1.46
CA ARG A 146 -11.93 -0.19 -1.61
C ARG A 146 -11.84 -1.70 -1.84
N GLY A 147 -12.66 -2.46 -1.11
CA GLY A 147 -12.77 -3.91 -1.30
C GLY A 147 -11.60 -4.72 -0.75
N ALA A 148 -10.61 -4.10 -0.11
CA ALA A 148 -9.50 -4.81 0.49
C ALA A 148 -9.92 -5.61 1.73
N VAL A 149 -9.21 -6.71 1.95
CA VAL A 149 -9.43 -7.63 3.07
C VAL A 149 -8.16 -7.71 3.92
N LEU A 150 -8.28 -7.36 5.20
CA LEU A 150 -7.28 -7.63 6.22
C LEU A 150 -7.93 -8.54 7.26
N PHE A 151 -7.53 -9.80 7.28
CA PHE A 151 -8.14 -10.83 8.10
C PHE A 151 -7.07 -11.54 8.92
N ASP A 152 -7.24 -11.57 10.24
CA ASP A 152 -6.32 -12.22 11.20
C ASP A 152 -4.87 -11.72 11.09
N VAL A 153 -4.68 -10.41 11.29
CA VAL A 153 -3.37 -9.75 11.16
C VAL A 153 -2.91 -9.24 12.52
N GLY A 154 -1.76 -9.74 13.00
CA GLY A 154 -1.19 -9.31 14.28
C GLY A 154 -0.78 -7.83 14.31
N ALA A 155 -0.06 -7.37 13.29
CA ALA A 155 0.27 -5.96 13.12
C ALA A 155 0.59 -5.67 11.65
N ILE A 156 0.11 -4.53 11.15
CA ILE A 156 0.47 -3.97 9.86
C ILE A 156 0.63 -2.46 10.03
N THR A 157 1.85 -1.97 9.81
CA THR A 157 2.19 -0.58 10.13
C THR A 157 3.10 0.00 9.06
N CYS A 158 2.89 1.25 8.69
CA CYS A 158 3.79 1.99 7.82
C CYS A 158 4.49 3.13 8.58
N SER A 159 5.68 3.51 8.12
CA SER A 159 6.40 4.69 8.62
C SER A 159 6.64 5.65 7.47
N GLY A 160 6.73 6.96 7.75
CA GLY A 160 6.92 8.00 6.72
C GLY A 160 8.26 7.94 5.95
N GLN A 161 9.09 6.94 6.24
CA GLN A 161 10.35 6.66 5.55
C GLN A 161 10.37 5.28 4.89
N ALA A 162 9.24 4.56 4.90
CA ALA A 162 9.15 3.26 4.26
C ALA A 162 9.31 3.41 2.74
N ALA A 163 10.25 2.65 2.18
CA ALA A 163 10.49 2.56 0.74
C ALA A 163 10.10 1.17 0.17
N PHE A 164 9.40 0.35 0.96
CA PHE A 164 8.88 -0.95 0.55
C PHE A 164 9.92 -1.89 -0.09
N GLY A 165 11.15 -1.87 0.44
CA GLY A 165 12.28 -2.66 -0.08
C GLY A 165 13.04 -2.04 -1.25
N CYS A 166 12.54 -0.96 -1.85
CA CYS A 166 13.22 -0.25 -2.93
C CYS A 166 14.46 0.49 -2.40
N GLY A 167 15.53 0.47 -3.20
CA GLY A 167 16.86 0.94 -2.84
C GLY A 167 17.67 -0.04 -1.98
N GLN A 168 17.11 -1.20 -1.60
CA GLN A 168 17.93 -2.27 -1.03
C GLN A 168 18.95 -2.77 -2.06
N ARG A 169 20.09 -3.22 -1.53
CA ARG A 169 21.24 -3.68 -2.30
C ARG A 169 21.37 -5.19 -2.05
N LEU A 170 21.15 -5.99 -3.10
CA LEU A 170 21.27 -7.44 -3.00
C LEU A 170 22.70 -7.89 -3.35
N PRO A 171 23.41 -8.59 -2.43
CA PRO A 171 24.73 -9.13 -2.70
C PRO A 171 24.62 -10.44 -3.52
N LEU A 172 24.29 -10.32 -4.80
CA LEU A 172 24.16 -11.46 -5.69
C LEU A 172 25.53 -11.94 -6.17
N ALA A 173 25.86 -13.22 -5.92
CA ALA A 173 27.11 -13.86 -6.34
C ALA A 173 28.38 -13.05 -6.00
N CYS A 174 28.38 -12.43 -4.81
CA CYS A 174 29.47 -11.59 -4.32
C CYS A 174 30.58 -12.43 -3.65
N GLU A 175 31.45 -13.06 -4.43
CA GLU A 175 32.60 -13.82 -3.89
C GLU A 175 33.73 -12.92 -3.34
N VAL A 176 33.80 -11.66 -3.79
CA VAL A 176 34.88 -10.72 -3.43
C VAL A 176 34.37 -9.31 -3.07
N GLY A 177 33.10 -9.20 -2.65
CA GLY A 177 32.46 -7.93 -2.21
C GLY A 177 32.25 -6.84 -3.27
N GLY A 178 31.47 -5.79 -2.92
CA GLY A 178 31.37 -4.53 -3.68
C GLY A 178 30.52 -4.54 -4.96
N ARG A 179 29.53 -5.43 -5.09
CA ARG A 179 28.83 -5.70 -6.37
C ARG A 179 27.33 -5.91 -6.20
N ASP A 180 26.70 -5.06 -5.40
CA ASP A 180 25.30 -5.26 -5.05
C ASP A 180 24.34 -4.74 -6.12
N VAL A 181 23.35 -5.56 -6.47
CA VAL A 181 22.28 -5.17 -7.40
C VAL A 181 21.26 -4.31 -6.64
N PRO A 182 21.04 -3.05 -7.05
CA PRO A 182 20.02 -2.21 -6.43
C PRO A 182 18.61 -2.66 -6.86
N LEU A 183 17.67 -2.65 -5.91
CA LEU A 183 16.28 -3.05 -6.15
C LEU A 183 15.35 -1.86 -6.34
N TRP A 184 14.39 -2.01 -7.26
CA TRP A 184 13.19 -1.17 -7.39
C TRP A 184 12.01 -2.08 -7.74
N ALA A 185 10.77 -1.59 -7.63
CA ALA A 185 9.59 -2.47 -7.70
C ALA A 185 9.44 -3.17 -9.06
N GLU A 186 9.79 -2.48 -10.15
CA GLU A 186 9.64 -2.98 -11.52
C GLU A 186 10.90 -3.69 -12.07
N ILE A 187 11.90 -4.01 -11.23
CA ILE A 187 13.12 -4.69 -11.69
C ILE A 187 12.77 -6.08 -12.25
N THR A 188 13.27 -6.39 -13.45
CA THR A 188 13.15 -7.73 -14.04
C THR A 188 14.40 -8.56 -13.77
N VAL A 189 14.27 -9.89 -13.90
CA VAL A 189 15.41 -10.81 -13.78
C VAL A 189 16.49 -10.46 -14.80
N GLU A 190 16.12 -10.05 -16.00
CA GLU A 190 17.05 -9.71 -17.07
C GLU A 190 17.76 -8.38 -16.80
N ALA A 191 17.06 -7.37 -16.27
CA ALA A 191 17.68 -6.13 -15.83
C ALA A 191 18.67 -6.37 -14.69
N ALA A 192 18.29 -7.18 -13.70
CA ALA A 192 19.18 -7.59 -12.61
C ALA A 192 20.41 -8.37 -13.14
N ALA A 193 20.20 -9.28 -14.09
CA ALA A 193 21.28 -10.04 -14.71
C ALA A 193 22.23 -9.15 -15.53
N MET A 194 21.72 -8.14 -16.24
CA MET A 194 22.53 -7.16 -16.96
C MET A 194 23.42 -6.38 -15.99
N ILE A 195 22.85 -5.83 -14.91
CA ILE A 195 23.61 -5.13 -13.86
C ILE A 195 24.68 -6.04 -13.24
N ALA A 196 24.36 -7.31 -12.99
CA ALA A 196 25.30 -8.27 -12.42
C ALA A 196 26.41 -8.73 -13.39
N ARG A 197 26.15 -8.71 -14.71
CA ARG A 197 27.08 -9.13 -15.77
C ARG A 197 28.00 -8.01 -16.25
N ASP A 198 27.46 -6.81 -16.47
CA ASP A 198 28.18 -5.67 -17.06
C ASP A 198 29.02 -4.92 -16.01
N ARG A 199 29.95 -5.68 -15.43
CA ARG A 199 30.77 -5.27 -14.28
C ARG A 199 31.78 -4.16 -14.60
N GLY A 200 32.17 -4.01 -15.87
CA GLY A 200 33.17 -3.03 -16.31
C GLY A 200 32.61 -1.64 -16.61
N ASP A 201 31.29 -1.51 -16.77
CA ASP A 201 30.62 -0.24 -17.06
C ASP A 201 30.35 0.53 -15.76
N LEU A 202 31.40 1.15 -15.19
CA LEU A 202 31.30 1.92 -13.96
C LEU A 202 30.34 3.11 -14.07
N ALA A 203 30.33 3.78 -15.23
CA ALA A 203 29.45 4.91 -15.50
C ALA A 203 27.98 4.47 -15.52
N GLY A 204 27.68 3.37 -16.21
CA GLY A 204 26.34 2.80 -16.24
C GLY A 204 25.87 2.29 -14.89
N GLN A 205 26.74 1.65 -14.10
CA GLN A 205 26.40 1.23 -12.72
C GLN A 205 26.08 2.44 -11.82
N GLN A 206 26.83 3.52 -11.93
CA GLN A 206 26.55 4.77 -11.22
C GLN A 206 25.22 5.39 -11.68
N ALA A 207 24.94 5.36 -12.98
CA ALA A 207 23.67 5.85 -13.52
C ALA A 207 22.47 5.06 -12.96
N VAL A 208 22.57 3.72 -12.93
CA VAL A 208 21.55 2.84 -12.35
C VAL A 208 21.38 3.12 -10.85
N ALA A 209 22.48 3.19 -10.09
CA ALA A 209 22.45 3.51 -8.67
C ALA A 209 21.72 4.83 -8.40
N ALA A 210 22.11 5.90 -9.10
CA ALA A 210 21.50 7.21 -8.94
C ALA A 210 20.02 7.22 -9.35
N ALA A 211 19.64 6.44 -10.36
CA ALA A 211 18.25 6.31 -10.79
C ALA A 211 17.39 5.58 -9.74
N VAL A 212 17.90 4.51 -9.14
CA VAL A 212 17.22 3.81 -8.03
C VAL A 212 17.11 4.71 -6.80
N ASP A 213 18.15 5.50 -6.48
CA ASP A 213 18.09 6.43 -5.35
C ASP A 213 17.00 7.49 -5.55
N ARG A 214 16.91 8.09 -6.76
CA ARG A 214 15.82 9.00 -7.11
C ARG A 214 14.44 8.33 -7.04
N TYR A 215 14.34 7.08 -7.51
CA TYR A 215 13.11 6.30 -7.43
C TYR A 215 12.69 6.07 -5.97
N ARG A 216 13.63 5.66 -5.11
CA ARG A 216 13.42 5.45 -3.67
C ARG A 216 12.96 6.73 -2.98
N GLU A 217 13.61 7.85 -3.24
CA GLU A 217 13.23 9.15 -2.66
C GLU A 217 11.82 9.57 -3.07
N ALA A 218 11.44 9.34 -4.32
CA ALA A 218 10.11 9.62 -4.82
C ALA A 218 9.03 8.66 -4.27
N LEU A 219 9.44 7.52 -3.71
CA LEU A 219 8.57 6.45 -3.21
C LEU A 219 8.29 6.52 -1.70
N LEU A 220 9.07 7.30 -0.94
CA LEU A 220 8.96 7.32 0.52
C LEU A 220 7.50 7.51 0.96
N SER A 221 7.05 6.60 1.84
CA SER A 221 5.66 6.57 2.27
C SER A 221 5.24 7.96 2.76
N PRO A 222 4.18 8.54 2.18
CA PRO A 222 3.66 9.83 2.60
C PRO A 222 2.83 9.76 3.88
N VAL A 223 2.54 8.54 4.36
CA VAL A 223 1.83 8.25 5.61
C VAL A 223 2.82 7.70 6.63
N GLY A 224 2.87 8.34 7.81
CA GLY A 224 3.88 8.13 8.84
C GLY A 224 3.62 8.94 10.08
#